data_AF-A0A968YJ24-F1
#
_entry.id   AF-A0A968YJ24-F1
#
_cell.length_a   1.000
_cell.length_b   1.000
_cell.length_c   1.000
_cell.angle_alpha   90.00
_cell.angle_beta   90.00
_cell.angle_gamma   90.00
#
_symmetry.space_group_name_H-M   'P 1'
#
loop_
_entity.id
_entity.type
_entity.pdbx_description
1 polymer ?
#
loop_
_entity_poly.entity_id
_entity_poly.type
_entity_poly.pdbx_seq_one_letter_code
_entity_poly.pdbx_strand_id
1 'polypeptide(L)' 'MAIFKRWRDSDEGQQWKKKQFENIKGQCPICGLVLPIDHFQIDHTKPLKHHPDLAVELANLRLLCGPCNLHKGAAIPSPD' A
#
# COMPACT_ATOMS: atom_id res chain seq x y z
N MET A 1 -7.68 -8.88 8.71
CA MET A 1 -6.77 -7.87 9.31
C MET A 1 -5.51 -8.50 9.92
N ALA A 2 -5.60 -9.52 10.78
CA ALA A 2 -4.44 -10.09 11.47
C ALA A 2 -3.35 -10.63 10.51
N ILE A 3 -3.74 -11.28 9.41
CA ILE A 3 -2.79 -11.85 8.44
C ILE A 3 -1.94 -10.77 7.74
N PHE A 4 -2.57 -9.70 7.26
CA PHE A 4 -1.86 -8.59 6.63
C PHE A 4 -0.89 -7.90 7.59
N LYS A 5 -1.32 -7.64 8.85
CA LYS A 5 -0.43 -7.01 9.84
C LYS A 5 0.81 -7.88 10.09
N ARG A 6 0.61 -9.19 10.29
CA ARG A 6 1.72 -10.14 10.47
C ARG A 6 2.67 -10.16 9.27
N TRP A 7 2.13 -10.23 8.04
CA TRP A 7 2.95 -10.23 6.83
C TRP A 7 3.69 -8.90 6.64
N ARG A 8 3.00 -7.76 6.81
CA ARG A 8 3.60 -6.42 6.72
C ARG A 8 4.78 -6.25 7.67
N ASP A 9 4.64 -6.78 8.89
CA ASP A 9 5.66 -6.67 9.94
C ASP A 9 6.73 -7.77 9.86
N SER A 10 6.57 -8.73 8.95
CA SER A 10 7.58 -9.75 8.66
C SER A 10 8.71 -9.21 7.78
N ASP A 11 9.84 -9.93 7.75
CA ASP A 11 10.97 -9.62 6.89
C ASP A 11 10.56 -9.59 5.40
N GLU A 12 9.73 -10.53 4.97
CA GLU A 12 9.20 -10.58 3.60
C GLU A 12 8.45 -9.30 3.22
N GLY A 13 7.55 -8.82 4.09
CA GLY A 13 6.80 -7.59 3.86
C GLY A 13 7.67 -6.35 3.84
N GLN A 14 8.69 -6.29 4.70
CA GLN A 14 9.65 -5.18 4.74
C GLN A 14 10.56 -5.17 3.49
N GLN A 15 11.03 -6.34 3.04
CA GLN A 15 11.79 -6.47 1.79
C GLN A 15 10.94 -6.09 0.59
N TRP A 16 9.68 -6.53 0.54
CA TRP A 16 8.75 -6.12 -0.51
C TRP A 16 8.57 -4.61 -0.53
N LYS A 17 8.38 -3.97 0.63
CA LYS A 17 8.26 -2.50 0.74
C LYS A 17 9.49 -1.79 0.16
N LYS A 18 10.70 -2.24 0.51
CA LYS A 18 11.96 -1.67 0.00
C LYS A 18 12.06 -1.82 -1.53
N LYS A 19 11.79 -3.01 -2.06
CA LYS A 19 11.80 -3.26 -3.51
C LYS A 19 10.80 -2.38 -4.26
N GLN A 20 9.58 -2.22 -3.73
CA GLN A 20 8.60 -1.33 -4.36
C GLN A 20 9.01 0.14 -4.30
N PHE A 21 9.64 0.57 -3.19
CA PHE A 21 10.16 1.92 -3.07
C PHE A 21 11.25 2.22 -4.13
N GLU A 22 12.13 1.25 -4.39
CA GLU A 22 13.13 1.32 -5.46
C GLU A 22 12.47 1.37 -6.84
N ASN A 23 11.46 0.54 -7.09
CA ASN A 23 10.72 0.51 -8.36
C ASN A 23 10.07 1.86 -8.69
N ILE A 24 9.47 2.52 -7.69
CA ILE A 24 8.86 3.84 -7.85
C ILE A 24 9.87 4.98 -7.70
N LYS A 25 11.17 4.68 -7.50
CA LYS A 25 12.26 5.65 -7.34
C LYS A 25 11.99 6.68 -6.23
N GLY A 26 11.37 6.23 -5.14
CA GLY A 26 10.95 7.10 -4.04
C GLY A 26 9.88 8.14 -4.38
N GLN A 27 9.26 8.04 -5.57
CA GLN A 27 8.24 8.95 -6.06
C GLN A 27 6.85 8.33 -5.89
N CYS A 28 5.92 9.04 -5.26
CA CYS A 28 4.55 8.56 -5.13
C CYS A 28 3.87 8.47 -6.52
N PRO A 29 3.29 7.31 -6.90
CA PRO A 29 2.69 7.13 -8.22
C PRO A 29 1.38 7.91 -8.42
N ILE A 30 0.81 8.48 -7.35
CA ILE A 30 -0.44 9.26 -7.41
C ILE A 30 -0.15 10.75 -7.51
N CYS A 31 0.64 11.30 -6.59
CA CYS A 31 0.88 12.75 -6.52
C CYS A 31 2.24 13.18 -7.07
N GLY A 32 3.14 12.25 -7.40
CA GLY A 32 4.45 12.56 -7.95
C GLY A 32 5.48 13.10 -6.95
N LEU A 33 5.15 13.22 -5.65
CA LEU A 33 6.10 13.68 -4.64
C LEU A 33 7.20 12.66 -4.37
N VAL A 34 8.45 13.14 -4.28
CA VAL A 34 9.60 12.33 -3.84
C VAL A 34 9.76 12.49 -2.34
N LEU A 35 9.71 11.37 -1.61
CA LEU A 35 9.75 11.34 -0.15
C LEU A 35 10.61 10.17 0.34
N PRO A 36 11.12 10.20 1.59
CA PRO A 36 11.81 9.05 2.16
C PRO A 36 10.84 7.89 2.45
N ILE A 37 11.37 6.66 2.50
CA ILE A 37 10.59 5.40 2.53
C ILE A 37 9.66 5.24 3.75
N ASP A 38 9.99 5.90 4.86
CA ASP A 38 9.19 5.97 6.08
C ASP A 38 7.86 6.73 5.88
N HIS A 39 7.80 7.66 4.92
CA HIS A 39 6.56 8.33 4.51
C HIS A 39 5.65 7.48 3.61
N PHE A 40 6.09 6.28 3.23
CA PHE A 40 5.31 5.37 2.38
C PHE A 40 4.62 4.26 3.17
N GLN A 41 3.42 3.91 2.71
CA GLN A 41 2.57 2.86 3.28
C GLN A 41 2.17 1.87 2.19
N ILE A 42 2.02 0.60 2.59
CA ILE A 42 1.47 -0.44 1.73
C ILE A 42 -0.04 -0.25 1.66
N ASP A 43 -0.55 0.04 0.47
CA ASP A 43 -1.97 0.23 0.17
C ASP A 43 -2.53 -1.00 -0.57
N HIS A 44 -3.76 -1.39 -0.25
CA HIS A 44 -4.51 -2.38 -1.01
C HIS A 44 -5.27 -1.69 -2.14
N THR A 45 -4.98 -2.01 -3.40
CA THR A 45 -5.70 -1.46 -4.56
C THR A 45 -7.19 -1.75 -4.45
N LYS A 46 -7.58 -3.02 -4.22
CA LYS A 46 -8.94 -3.41 -3.83
C LYS A 46 -9.09 -3.37 -2.31
N PRO A 47 -10.12 -2.70 -1.75
CA PRO A 47 -10.23 -2.50 -0.31
C PRO A 47 -10.30 -3.80 0.47
N LEU A 48 -9.48 -3.90 1.51
CA LEU A 48 -9.41 -5.08 2.37
C LEU A 48 -10.73 -5.41 3.10
N LYS A 49 -11.62 -4.42 3.27
CA LYS A 49 -12.97 -4.61 3.84
C LYS A 49 -13.85 -5.52 2.97
N HIS A 50 -13.72 -5.41 1.65
CA HIS A 50 -14.56 -6.13 0.67
C HIS A 50 -13.84 -7.34 0.08
N HIS A 51 -12.50 -7.35 0.12
CA HIS A 51 -11.65 -8.41 -0.44
C HIS A 51 -10.62 -8.91 0.59
N PRO A 52 -11.07 -9.57 1.68
CA PRO A 52 -10.19 -10.08 2.74
C PRO A 52 -9.26 -11.21 2.27
N ASP A 53 -9.64 -11.93 1.22
CA ASP A 53 -8.86 -12.95 0.53
C ASP A 53 -7.61 -12.38 -0.15
N LEU A 54 -7.68 -11.13 -0.63
CA LEU A 54 -6.58 -10.43 -1.30
C LEU A 54 -5.64 -9.68 -0.35
N ALA A 55 -5.66 -10.03 0.95
CA ALA A 55 -4.95 -9.28 1.99
C ALA A 55 -3.42 -9.26 1.82
N VAL A 56 -2.87 -10.32 1.25
CA VAL A 56 -1.42 -10.54 1.03
C VAL A 56 -1.10 -10.86 -0.43
N GLU A 57 -2.09 -10.71 -1.32
CA GLU A 57 -1.88 -10.89 -2.76
C GLU A 57 -1.07 -9.71 -3.29
N LEU A 58 0.19 -9.93 -3.68
CA LEU A 58 1.13 -8.87 -4.05
C LEU A 58 0.61 -8.03 -5.23
N ALA A 59 -0.15 -8.64 -6.16
CA ALA A 59 -0.77 -7.93 -7.27
C ALA A 59 -1.86 -6.94 -6.81
N ASN A 60 -2.43 -7.15 -5.61
CA ASN A 60 -3.39 -6.24 -5.00
C ASN A 60 -2.73 -5.18 -4.10
N LEU A 61 -1.40 -5.21 -3.95
CA LEU A 61 -0.65 -4.26 -3.12
C LEU A 61 0.08 -3.23 -3.98
N ARG A 62 0.18 -2.01 -3.46
CA ARG A 62 1.03 -0.95 -4.00
C ARG A 62 1.62 -0.11 -2.89
N LEU A 63 2.60 0.72 -3.23
CA LEU A 63 3.23 1.63 -2.28
C LEU A 63 2.78 3.07 -2.56
N LEU A 64 2.18 3.72 -1.56
CA LEU A 64 1.70 5.11 -1.64
C LEU A 64 2.29 5.95 -0.52
N CYS A 65 2.45 7.26 -0.73
CA CYS A 65 2.73 8.15 0.38
C CYS A 65 1.53 8.23 1.34
N GLY A 66 1.79 8.51 2.62
CA GLY A 66 0.76 8.64 3.66
C GLY A 66 -0.44 9.52 3.26
N PRO A 67 -0.25 10.72 2.70
CA PRO A 67 -1.35 11.58 2.27
C PRO A 67 -2.26 10.96 1.20
N CYS A 68 -1.69 10.31 0.19
CA CYS A 68 -2.45 9.65 -0.88
C CYS A 68 -3.17 8.39 -0.36
N ASN A 69 -2.52 7.62 0.51
CA ASN A 69 -3.14 6.47 1.15
C ASN A 69 -4.36 6.88 1.99
N LEU A 70 -4.22 7.97 2.77
CA LEU A 70 -5.32 8.51 3.57
C LEU A 70 -6.48 9.01 2.70
N HIS A 71 -6.20 9.77 1.64
CA HIS A 71 -7.22 10.26 0.71
C HIS A 71 -8.03 9.12 0.09
N LYS A 72 -7.37 8.02 -0.30
CA LYS A 72 -8.06 6.84 -0.80
C LYS A 72 -8.95 6.19 0.26
N GLY A 73 -8.47 6.09 1.50
CA GLY A 73 -9.26 5.52 2.60
C GLY A 73 -10.48 6.36 2.96
N ALA A 74 -10.43 7.67 2.73
CA ALA A 74 -11.55 8.61 2.92
C ALA A 74 -12.55 8.63 1.75
N ALA A 75 -12.16 8.13 0.57
CA ALA A 75 -13.07 8.06 -0.56
C ALA A 75 -14.17 7.01 -0.29
N ILE A 76 -15.43 7.43 -0.37
CA ILE A 76 -16.57 6.52 -0.38
C ILE A 76 -16.43 5.68 -1.65
N PRO A 77 -16.44 4.33 -1.59
CA PRO A 77 -16.45 3.53 -2.81
C PRO A 77 -17.68 3.93 -3.62
N SER A 78 -17.45 4.40 -4.85
CA SER A 78 -18.55 4.61 -5.78
C SER A 78 -19.23 3.25 -6.03
N PRO A 79 -20.56 3.18 -6.04
CA PRO A 79 -21.24 1.96 -6.43
C PRO A 79 -20.93 1.71 -7.92
N ASP A 80 -20.26 0.59 -8.20
CA ASP A 80 -20.12 0.05 -9.56
C ASP A 80 -21.50 -0.24 -10.18
#